data_AF-A0A2X2HT43-F1
#
_entry.id   AF-A0A2X2HT43-F1
#
_cell.length_a   1.000
_cell.length_b   1.000
_cell.length_c   1.000
_cell.angle_alpha   90.00
_cell.angle_beta   90.00
_cell.angle_gamma   90.00
#
_symmetry.space_group_name_H-M   'P 1'
#
loop_
_entity.id
_entity.type
_entity.pdbx_description
1 polymer ?
#
loop_
_entity_poly.entity_id
_entity_poly.type
_entity_poly.pdbx_seq_one_letter_code
_entity_poly.pdbx_strand_id
1 'polypeptide(L)'
;MLREVSISNDTISVKFYRNEKIECACNLLMDKDAQGYIDLSDFDVTNCHFKGDVISKVSFLSSNLQHVTFECKEIENCNFTKATVDNVIFKCRRLHNVIFLKTSGECVDFSQNILDTVDFSQSQLGHSNFRECQIRNSNFDNCYLYASHFTRAEFLSAKEISFIKSNLTAVMFDHVRMSTGNVKDCITEQLELTIDYSDIFGNEDLDGYINNIIKMIDTLPDNAMILKSVLPVKLVMQLKILNIVNKNFIENMKKTFSHCPYIKDPIIRSYIHSGEG
;
A
#
# COMPACT_ATOMS: atom_id res chain seq x y z
N MET A 1 8.37 -1.35 31.02
CA MET A 1 7.02 -1.28 31.65
C MET A 1 6.02 -1.23 30.51
N LEU A 2 5.15 -2.24 30.40
CA LEU A 2 4.16 -2.29 29.33
C LEU A 2 3.04 -1.29 29.65
N ARG A 3 2.64 -0.48 28.67
CA ARG A 3 1.59 0.52 28.80
C ARG A 3 0.42 0.11 27.90
N GLU A 4 -0.67 -0.38 28.48
CA GLU A 4 -1.91 -0.60 27.73
C GLU A 4 -2.68 0.72 27.70
N VAL A 5 -3.08 1.15 26.50
CA VAL A 5 -3.84 2.39 26.28
C VAL A 5 -5.18 2.01 25.65
N SER A 6 -6.28 2.51 26.19
CA SER A 6 -7.60 2.38 25.57
C SER A 6 -8.26 3.75 25.46
N ILE A 7 -8.88 4.01 24.32
CA ILE A 7 -9.53 5.28 24.01
C ILE A 7 -11.03 5.04 23.93
N SER A 8 -11.80 5.76 24.73
CA SER A 8 -13.27 5.67 24.74
C SER A 8 -13.85 7.06 24.95
N ASN A 9 -14.59 7.54 23.95
CA ASN A 9 -15.09 8.93 23.91
C ASN A 9 -13.93 9.91 24.12
N ASP A 10 -13.99 10.69 25.19
CA ASP A 10 -13.01 11.75 25.48
C ASP A 10 -12.01 11.29 26.55
N THR A 11 -12.02 10.00 26.89
CA THR A 11 -11.18 9.45 27.95
C THR A 11 -10.14 8.51 27.38
N ILE A 12 -8.88 8.77 27.73
CA ILE A 12 -7.76 7.86 27.54
C ILE A 12 -7.49 7.16 28.87
N SER A 13 -7.62 5.84 28.88
CA SER A 13 -7.26 5.01 30.04
C SER A 13 -5.90 4.37 29.78
N VAL A 14 -4.98 4.49 30.74
CA VAL A 14 -3.64 3.91 30.66
C VAL A 14 -3.45 2.96 31.84
N LYS A 15 -3.03 1.73 31.56
CA LYS A 15 -2.63 0.74 32.58
C LYS A 15 -1.16 0.41 32.43
N PHE A 16 -0.44 0.42 33.53
CA PHE A 16 0.98 0.10 33.60
C PHE A 16 1.14 -1.30 34.18
N TYR A 17 1.89 -2.15 33.49
CA TYR A 17 2.11 -3.53 33.91
C TYR A 17 3.57 -3.80 34.29
N ARG A 18 3.73 -4.62 35.34
CA ARG A 18 4.99 -5.22 35.77
C ARG A 18 4.76 -6.68 36.11
N ASN A 19 5.49 -7.59 35.46
CA ASN A 19 5.33 -9.04 35.59
C ASN A 19 3.86 -9.49 35.42
N GLU A 20 3.22 -9.04 34.33
CA GLU A 20 1.82 -9.34 33.96
C GLU A 20 0.75 -8.86 34.95
N LYS A 21 1.12 -8.11 35.99
CA LYS A 21 0.18 -7.50 36.93
C LYS A 21 0.09 -6.00 36.72
N ILE A 22 -1.11 -5.46 36.86
CA ILE A 22 -1.34 -4.00 36.84
C ILE A 22 -0.70 -3.41 38.10
N GLU A 23 0.27 -2.53 37.90
CA GLU A 23 0.96 -1.78 38.96
C GLU A 23 0.20 -0.47 39.25
N CYS A 24 -0.26 0.22 38.20
CA CYS A 24 -1.11 1.39 38.32
C CYS A 24 -1.99 1.57 37.08
N ALA A 25 -3.08 2.34 37.24
CA ALA A 25 -3.96 2.73 36.15
C ALA A 25 -4.43 4.17 36.35
N CYS A 26 -4.55 4.92 35.26
CA CYS A 26 -5.08 6.27 35.28
C CYS A 26 -6.00 6.53 34.09
N ASN A 27 -6.95 7.45 34.29
CA ASN A 27 -7.83 7.95 33.24
C ASN A 27 -7.53 9.43 33.04
N LEU A 28 -7.34 9.82 31.79
CA LEU A 28 -7.09 11.17 31.35
C LEU A 28 -8.30 11.60 30.53
N LEU A 29 -9.00 12.62 31.01
CA LEU A 29 -10.00 13.30 30.20
C LEU A 29 -9.25 14.22 29.23
N MET A 30 -9.40 13.97 27.94
CA MET A 30 -8.73 14.70 26.89
C MET A 30 -9.68 15.74 26.29
N ASP A 31 -9.17 16.94 26.09
CA ASP A 31 -9.85 17.92 25.25
C ASP A 31 -9.78 17.48 23.79
N LYS A 32 -10.78 17.94 23.02
CA LYS A 32 -10.80 17.77 21.57
C LYS A 32 -10.35 19.03 20.88
N ASP A 33 -9.64 18.88 19.76
CA ASP A 33 -9.31 20.00 18.89
C ASP A 33 -10.56 20.56 18.17
N ALA A 34 -10.36 21.62 17.38
CA ALA A 34 -11.43 22.26 16.62
C ALA A 34 -12.10 21.33 15.57
N GLN A 35 -11.46 20.23 15.21
CA GLN A 35 -11.95 19.21 14.28
C GLN A 35 -12.59 18.01 15.03
N GLY A 36 -12.58 18.03 16.37
CA GLY A 36 -13.15 16.99 17.22
C GLY A 36 -12.21 15.81 17.47
N TYR A 37 -10.91 15.95 17.23
CA TYR A 37 -9.91 14.92 17.47
C TYR A 37 -9.42 14.94 18.91
N ILE A 38 -9.21 13.77 19.48
CA ILE A 38 -8.39 13.65 20.69
C ILE A 38 -6.95 13.95 20.31
N ASP A 39 -6.37 14.94 20.98
CA ASP A 39 -5.03 15.41 20.66
C ASP A 39 -3.97 14.64 21.46
N LEU A 40 -3.20 13.80 20.76
CA LEU A 40 -1.98 13.17 21.24
C LEU A 40 -0.76 13.70 20.48
N SER A 41 -0.86 14.85 19.82
CA SER A 41 0.23 15.42 19.03
C SER A 41 1.46 15.70 19.90
N ASP A 42 2.65 15.44 19.35
CA ASP A 42 3.96 15.59 20.02
C ASP A 42 4.17 14.68 21.26
N PHE A 43 3.27 13.73 21.55
CA PHE A 43 3.46 12.81 22.69
C PHE A 43 4.50 11.72 22.39
N ASP A 44 5.17 11.28 23.46
CA ASP A 44 5.93 10.03 23.47
C ASP A 44 5.05 8.89 24.00
N VAL A 45 4.61 8.04 23.07
CA VAL A 45 3.83 6.83 23.34
C VAL A 45 4.62 5.56 23.01
N THR A 46 5.95 5.63 23.03
CA THR A 46 6.85 4.49 22.72
C THR A 46 6.49 3.24 23.52
N ASN A 47 6.49 2.04 22.96
CA ASN A 47 6.12 0.80 23.67
C ASN A 47 4.68 0.76 24.25
N CYS A 48 3.80 1.69 23.86
CA CYS A 48 2.39 1.59 24.20
C CYS A 48 1.70 0.51 23.36
N HIS A 49 0.66 -0.08 23.94
CA HIS A 49 -0.18 -1.06 23.30
C HIS A 49 -1.62 -0.54 23.33
N PHE A 50 -2.09 -0.03 22.19
CA PHE A 50 -3.42 0.54 22.04
C PHE A 50 -4.43 -0.59 21.81
N LYS A 51 -5.41 -0.72 22.71
CA LYS A 51 -6.53 -1.67 22.59
C LYS A 51 -7.87 -0.95 22.48
N GLY A 52 -8.79 -1.55 21.75
CA GLY A 52 -10.17 -1.08 21.68
C GLY A 52 -10.94 -1.78 20.58
N ASP A 53 -12.22 -1.44 20.43
CA ASP A 53 -12.97 -1.87 19.26
C ASP A 53 -12.63 -0.97 18.06
N VAL A 54 -12.79 0.33 18.24
CA VAL A 54 -12.51 1.37 17.24
C VAL A 54 -11.67 2.47 17.87
N ILE A 55 -10.58 2.85 17.21
CA ILE A 55 -9.80 4.05 17.53
C ILE A 55 -10.10 5.08 16.46
N SER A 56 -10.86 6.12 16.83
CA SER A 56 -11.39 7.10 15.88
C SER A 56 -11.00 8.52 16.26
N LYS A 57 -10.67 9.35 15.27
CA LYS A 57 -10.41 10.79 15.45
C LYS A 57 -9.35 11.07 16.51
N VAL A 58 -8.18 10.47 16.32
CA VAL A 58 -7.00 10.71 17.19
C VAL A 58 -5.88 11.31 16.37
N SER A 59 -5.32 12.42 16.84
CA SER A 59 -4.13 13.04 16.25
C SER A 59 -2.89 12.53 16.97
N PHE A 60 -2.00 11.88 16.22
CA PHE A 60 -0.64 11.53 16.59
C PHE A 60 0.38 12.38 15.82
N LEU A 61 0.00 13.60 15.44
CA LEU A 61 0.86 14.53 14.68
C LEU A 61 2.21 14.66 15.39
N SER A 62 3.32 14.45 14.66
CA SER A 62 4.69 14.56 15.17
C SER A 62 5.03 13.72 16.41
N SER A 63 4.19 12.75 16.77
CA SER A 63 4.37 11.93 17.98
C SER A 63 5.44 10.86 17.78
N ASN A 64 6.00 10.37 18.89
CA ASN A 64 6.88 9.20 18.88
C ASN A 64 6.08 7.94 19.24
N LEU A 65 5.89 7.05 18.26
CA LEU A 65 5.18 5.77 18.39
C LEU A 65 6.10 4.56 18.21
N GLN A 66 7.42 4.71 18.42
CA GLN A 66 8.33 3.59 18.28
C GLN A 66 7.89 2.38 19.12
N HIS A 67 7.89 1.19 18.52
CA HIS A 67 7.48 -0.07 19.14
C HIS A 67 6.03 -0.11 19.66
N VAL A 68 5.14 0.70 19.08
CA VAL A 68 3.71 0.66 19.42
C VAL A 68 3.00 -0.50 18.72
N THR A 69 2.05 -1.13 19.41
CA THR A 69 1.10 -2.04 18.78
C THR A 69 -0.30 -1.47 18.88
N PHE A 70 -1.03 -1.44 17.77
CA PHE A 70 -2.46 -1.21 17.73
C PHE A 70 -3.18 -2.55 17.59
N GLU A 71 -4.03 -2.90 18.54
CA GLU A 71 -4.84 -4.13 18.54
C GLU A 71 -6.32 -3.75 18.72
N CYS A 72 -7.00 -3.51 17.58
CA CYS A 72 -8.39 -3.12 17.54
C CYS A 72 -9.07 -3.64 16.27
N LYS A 73 -10.41 -3.58 16.16
CA LYS A 73 -11.05 -3.93 14.89
C LYS A 73 -10.75 -2.88 13.83
N GLU A 74 -10.78 -1.61 14.21
CA GLU A 74 -10.66 -0.52 13.24
C GLU A 74 -9.93 0.71 13.78
N ILE A 75 -9.12 1.33 12.91
CA ILE A 75 -8.62 2.69 13.08
C ILE A 75 -9.25 3.56 12.00
N GLU A 76 -9.92 4.64 12.38
CA GLU A 76 -10.59 5.53 11.44
C GLU A 76 -10.33 7.01 11.72
N ASN A 77 -10.15 7.80 10.65
CA ASN A 77 -9.96 9.25 10.78
C ASN A 77 -8.81 9.60 11.74
N CYS A 78 -7.69 8.88 11.68
CA CYS A 78 -6.53 9.14 12.53
C CYS A 78 -5.42 9.82 11.74
N ASN A 79 -4.65 10.67 12.41
CA ASN A 79 -3.60 11.46 11.79
C ASN A 79 -2.24 11.16 12.41
N PHE A 80 -1.36 10.49 11.68
CA PHE A 80 0.03 10.21 12.04
C PHE A 80 1.01 11.15 11.32
N THR A 81 0.57 12.28 10.77
CA THR A 81 1.43 13.17 9.99
C THR A 81 2.74 13.49 10.74
N LYS A 82 3.89 13.33 10.09
CA LYS A 82 5.23 13.54 10.69
C LYS A 82 5.56 12.69 11.93
N ALA A 83 4.74 11.70 12.28
CA ALA A 83 5.02 10.83 13.41
C ALA A 83 6.22 9.91 13.14
N THR A 84 6.91 9.51 14.21
CA THR A 84 7.91 8.45 14.18
C THR A 84 7.25 7.11 14.48
N VAL A 85 7.35 6.15 13.56
CA VAL A 85 6.59 4.88 13.60
C VAL A 85 7.46 3.64 13.47
N ASP A 86 8.74 3.68 13.91
CA ASP A 86 9.62 2.50 13.81
C ASP A 86 9.04 1.31 14.57
N ASN A 87 9.02 0.14 13.92
CA ASN A 87 8.55 -1.12 14.49
C ASN A 87 7.11 -1.03 15.03
N VAL A 88 6.25 -0.20 14.44
CA VAL A 88 4.82 -0.17 14.76
C VAL A 88 4.10 -1.35 14.13
N ILE A 89 3.19 -1.98 14.87
CA ILE A 89 2.39 -3.12 14.39
C ILE A 89 0.91 -2.75 14.43
N PHE A 90 0.25 -2.81 13.27
CA PHE A 90 -1.19 -2.64 13.15
C PHE A 90 -1.90 -3.99 13.08
N LYS A 91 -2.31 -4.53 14.24
CA LYS A 91 -3.15 -5.74 14.33
C LYS A 91 -4.62 -5.34 14.24
N CYS A 92 -5.03 -4.86 13.08
CA CYS A 92 -6.39 -4.39 12.85
C CYS A 92 -7.07 -5.19 11.73
N ARG A 93 -8.39 -5.01 11.59
CA ARG A 93 -9.08 -5.45 10.36
C ARG A 93 -8.96 -4.38 9.29
N ARG A 94 -9.10 -3.11 9.67
CA ARG A 94 -9.18 -1.98 8.74
C ARG A 94 -8.55 -0.71 9.29
N LEU A 95 -7.82 -0.01 8.43
CA LEU A 95 -7.43 1.39 8.57
C LEU A 95 -8.20 2.18 7.52
N HIS A 96 -9.04 3.13 7.96
CA HIS A 96 -9.89 3.92 7.07
C HIS A 96 -9.70 5.42 7.24
N ASN A 97 -9.46 6.13 6.14
CA ASN A 97 -9.23 7.58 6.18
C ASN A 97 -8.11 7.96 7.17
N VAL A 98 -6.97 7.24 7.09
CA VAL A 98 -5.82 7.43 7.98
C VAL A 98 -4.71 8.15 7.23
N ILE A 99 -4.05 9.11 7.88
CA ILE A 99 -3.00 9.93 7.28
C ILE A 99 -1.65 9.55 7.87
N PHE A 100 -0.74 9.03 7.05
CA PHE A 100 0.69 8.81 7.36
C PHE A 100 1.59 9.79 6.57
N LEU A 101 1.05 10.96 6.20
CA LEU A 101 1.78 11.98 5.45
C LEU A 101 3.10 12.35 6.15
N LYS A 102 4.23 12.22 5.43
CA LYS A 102 5.57 12.56 5.94
C LYS A 102 5.98 11.81 7.23
N THR A 103 5.41 10.64 7.52
CA THR A 103 5.88 9.82 8.63
C THR A 103 7.29 9.32 8.39
N SER A 104 8.02 9.06 9.46
CA SER A 104 9.31 8.39 9.41
C SER A 104 9.24 7.09 10.20
N GLY A 105 9.60 5.97 9.58
CA GLY A 105 9.72 4.71 10.29
C GLY A 105 10.35 3.62 9.45
N GLU A 106 10.93 2.64 10.12
CA GLU A 106 11.33 1.38 9.52
C GLU A 106 10.58 0.20 10.13
N CYS A 107 10.42 -0.88 9.35
CA CYS A 107 9.84 -2.14 9.82
C CYS A 107 8.40 -2.00 10.35
N VAL A 108 7.58 -1.16 9.72
CA VAL A 108 6.16 -1.00 10.08
C VAL A 108 5.35 -2.17 9.53
N ASP A 109 4.51 -2.79 10.37
CA ASP A 109 3.70 -3.92 9.97
C ASP A 109 2.23 -3.52 9.76
N PHE A 110 1.84 -3.45 8.49
CA PHE A 110 0.47 -3.27 8.03
C PHE A 110 -0.16 -4.57 7.54
N SER A 111 0.53 -5.71 7.59
CA SER A 111 0.10 -6.93 6.90
C SER A 111 -1.32 -7.37 7.28
N GLN A 112 -2.01 -7.98 6.30
CA GLN A 112 -3.38 -8.50 6.42
C GLN A 112 -4.47 -7.45 6.73
N ASN A 113 -4.13 -6.15 6.76
CA ASN A 113 -5.13 -5.10 6.95
C ASN A 113 -5.84 -4.73 5.64
N ILE A 114 -7.07 -4.23 5.79
CA ILE A 114 -7.71 -3.40 4.78
C ILE A 114 -7.20 -1.97 4.95
N LEU A 115 -6.47 -1.46 3.96
CA LEU A 115 -6.01 -0.07 3.89
C LEU A 115 -6.91 0.68 2.92
N ASP A 116 -7.89 1.43 3.44
CA ASP A 116 -8.89 2.11 2.65
C ASP A 116 -8.83 3.63 2.81
N THR A 117 -8.48 4.33 1.74
CA THR A 117 -8.29 5.79 1.76
C THR A 117 -7.19 6.19 2.73
N VAL A 118 -6.03 5.54 2.63
CA VAL A 118 -4.86 5.82 3.46
C VAL A 118 -3.85 6.64 2.66
N ASP A 119 -3.39 7.76 3.24
CA ASP A 119 -2.39 8.62 2.62
C ASP A 119 -1.01 8.35 3.24
N PHE A 120 -0.16 7.62 2.51
CA PHE A 120 1.25 7.40 2.89
C PHE A 120 2.19 8.43 2.28
N SER A 121 1.71 9.41 1.53
CA SER A 121 2.58 10.23 0.68
C SER A 121 3.71 10.91 1.46
N GLN A 122 4.87 11.03 0.82
CA GLN A 122 6.10 11.60 1.39
C GLN A 122 6.64 10.88 2.64
N SER A 123 6.13 9.69 2.98
CA SER A 123 6.61 8.92 4.12
C SER A 123 7.92 8.20 3.83
N GLN A 124 8.70 7.96 4.89
CA GLN A 124 9.81 7.02 4.90
C GLN A 124 9.33 5.77 5.63
N LEU A 125 9.16 4.67 4.89
CA LEU A 125 8.60 3.40 5.36
C LEU A 125 9.43 2.24 4.81
N GLY A 126 10.75 2.31 4.97
CA GLY A 126 11.66 1.24 4.57
C GLY A 126 11.40 -0.05 5.34
N HIS A 127 11.65 -1.20 4.71
CA HIS A 127 11.50 -2.53 5.30
C HIS A 127 10.09 -2.84 5.84
N SER A 128 9.07 -2.09 5.42
CA SER A 128 7.71 -2.21 5.94
C SER A 128 6.96 -3.37 5.30
N ASN A 129 6.04 -3.97 6.05
CA ASN A 129 5.30 -5.17 5.68
C ASN A 129 3.86 -4.81 5.29
N PHE A 130 3.54 -4.92 4.00
CA PHE A 130 2.21 -4.76 3.41
C PHE A 130 1.67 -6.08 2.82
N ARG A 131 2.21 -7.23 3.28
CA ARG A 131 1.81 -8.53 2.75
C ARG A 131 0.35 -8.81 3.02
N GLU A 132 -0.32 -9.41 2.04
CA GLU A 132 -1.71 -9.84 2.12
C GLU A 132 -2.69 -8.70 2.50
N CYS A 133 -2.29 -7.44 2.29
CA CYS A 133 -3.17 -6.29 2.51
C CYS A 133 -4.19 -6.14 1.39
N GLN A 134 -5.35 -5.59 1.71
CA GLN A 134 -6.29 -5.07 0.72
C GLN A 134 -6.18 -3.55 0.65
N ILE A 135 -5.60 -3.03 -0.41
CA ILE A 135 -5.30 -1.62 -0.60
C ILE A 135 -6.34 -0.99 -1.53
N ARG A 136 -7.05 0.01 -1.03
CA ARG A 136 -8.11 0.73 -1.74
C ARG A 136 -7.89 2.22 -1.60
N ASN A 137 -8.03 2.97 -2.71
CA ASN A 137 -8.00 4.43 -2.72
C ASN A 137 -6.83 5.07 -1.95
N SER A 138 -5.68 4.39 -1.87
CA SER A 138 -4.56 4.81 -1.03
C SER A 138 -3.43 5.40 -1.89
N ASN A 139 -2.66 6.31 -1.30
CA ASN A 139 -1.60 7.05 -1.99
C ASN A 139 -0.22 6.71 -1.42
N PHE A 140 0.73 6.37 -2.29
CA PHE A 140 2.12 6.11 -1.96
C PHE A 140 3.09 7.07 -2.67
N ASP A 141 2.63 8.23 -3.14
CA ASP A 141 3.49 9.17 -3.86
C ASP A 141 4.65 9.71 -3.03
N ASN A 142 5.82 9.84 -3.65
CA ASN A 142 7.06 10.35 -3.05
C ASN A 142 7.49 9.58 -1.78
N CYS A 143 7.14 8.30 -1.67
CA CYS A 143 7.51 7.49 -0.52
C CYS A 143 8.92 6.90 -0.67
N TYR A 144 9.57 6.65 0.45
CA TYR A 144 10.71 5.74 0.51
C TYR A 144 10.25 4.39 1.04
N LEU A 145 10.16 3.40 0.14
CA LEU A 145 9.66 2.05 0.43
C LEU A 145 10.76 1.00 0.29
N TYR A 146 12.03 1.38 0.41
CA TYR A 146 13.16 0.47 0.21
C TYR A 146 12.98 -0.87 0.92
N ALA A 147 13.08 -1.97 0.18
CA ALA A 147 12.93 -3.33 0.67
C ALA A 147 11.62 -3.60 1.45
N SER A 148 10.55 -2.84 1.18
CA SER A 148 9.21 -3.11 1.70
C SER A 148 8.51 -4.20 0.88
N HIS A 149 7.60 -4.92 1.52
CA HIS A 149 7.01 -6.13 0.95
C HIS A 149 5.50 -6.03 0.77
N PHE A 150 5.04 -6.21 -0.46
CA PHE A 150 3.64 -6.23 -0.87
C PHE A 150 3.21 -7.62 -1.36
N THR A 151 3.93 -8.69 -0.99
CA THR A 151 3.60 -10.06 -1.44
C THR A 151 2.13 -10.38 -1.19
N ARG A 152 1.42 -10.83 -2.23
CA ARG A 152 -0.01 -11.15 -2.19
C ARG A 152 -0.94 -10.00 -1.78
N ALA A 153 -0.47 -8.75 -1.85
CA ALA A 153 -1.33 -7.60 -1.67
C ALA A 153 -2.34 -7.47 -2.83
N GLU A 154 -3.53 -6.97 -2.50
CA GLU A 154 -4.64 -6.80 -3.41
C GLU A 154 -4.96 -5.31 -3.57
N PHE A 155 -4.75 -4.80 -4.77
CA PHE A 155 -4.98 -3.42 -5.16
C PHE A 155 -6.39 -3.29 -5.75
N LEU A 156 -7.39 -3.25 -4.86
CA LEU A 156 -8.82 -3.34 -5.18
C LEU A 156 -9.46 -1.95 -5.35
N SER A 157 -8.99 -1.18 -6.33
CA SER A 157 -9.41 0.22 -6.51
C SER A 157 -9.89 0.52 -7.92
N ALA A 158 -11.02 1.23 -8.04
CA ALA A 158 -11.46 1.84 -9.30
C ALA A 158 -10.60 3.07 -9.65
N LYS A 159 -9.95 3.68 -8.66
CA LYS A 159 -9.00 4.77 -8.84
C LYS A 159 -7.59 4.22 -8.99
N GLU A 160 -6.78 4.89 -9.80
CA GLU A 160 -5.37 4.57 -9.94
C GLU A 160 -4.65 4.67 -8.58
N ILE A 161 -3.92 3.62 -8.22
CA ILE A 161 -3.05 3.63 -7.04
C ILE A 161 -1.70 4.18 -7.47
N SER A 162 -1.24 5.21 -6.77
CA SER A 162 -0.11 6.00 -7.19
C SER A 162 1.11 5.76 -6.31
N PHE A 163 2.26 5.58 -6.96
CA PHE A 163 3.59 5.48 -6.36
C PHE A 163 4.53 6.54 -6.93
N ILE A 164 4.02 7.56 -7.61
CA ILE A 164 4.81 8.52 -8.40
C ILE A 164 5.99 9.07 -7.58
N LYS A 165 7.18 9.09 -8.18
CA LYS A 165 8.44 9.58 -7.57
C LYS A 165 8.88 8.83 -6.31
N SER A 166 8.36 7.63 -6.06
CA SER A 166 8.77 6.84 -4.91
C SER A 166 10.07 6.09 -5.16
N ASN A 167 10.80 5.84 -4.08
CA ASN A 167 11.88 4.87 -4.09
C ASN A 167 11.29 3.47 -3.82
N LEU A 168 11.26 2.66 -4.88
CA LEU A 168 10.81 1.27 -4.87
C LEU A 168 11.99 0.29 -5.00
N THR A 169 13.21 0.72 -4.67
CA THR A 169 14.39 -0.15 -4.74
C THR A 169 14.19 -1.36 -3.83
N ALA A 170 14.42 -2.56 -4.39
CA ALA A 170 14.24 -3.85 -3.73
C ALA A 170 12.83 -4.11 -3.15
N VAL A 171 11.81 -3.35 -3.57
CA VAL A 171 10.42 -3.64 -3.17
C VAL A 171 9.97 -4.97 -3.77
N MET A 172 9.23 -5.75 -2.99
CA MET A 172 8.67 -7.03 -3.43
C MET A 172 7.17 -6.93 -3.69
N PHE A 173 6.77 -6.78 -4.95
CA PHE A 173 5.39 -7.00 -5.42
C PHE A 173 5.25 -8.41 -5.98
N ASP A 174 5.42 -9.43 -5.14
CA ASP A 174 5.29 -10.82 -5.56
C ASP A 174 3.83 -11.32 -5.47
N HIS A 175 3.32 -11.94 -6.53
CA HIS A 175 1.94 -12.43 -6.65
C HIS A 175 0.87 -11.38 -6.25
N VAL A 176 1.03 -10.14 -6.69
CA VAL A 176 0.06 -9.08 -6.38
C VAL A 176 -1.15 -9.11 -7.30
N ARG A 177 -2.34 -8.87 -6.75
CA ARG A 177 -3.54 -8.68 -7.55
C ARG A 177 -3.72 -7.19 -7.80
N MET A 178 -3.37 -6.72 -9.00
CA MET A 178 -3.51 -5.31 -9.36
C MET A 178 -3.90 -5.16 -10.83
N SER A 179 -4.88 -4.30 -11.07
CA SER A 179 -5.25 -3.87 -12.42
C SER A 179 -4.72 -2.49 -12.76
N THR A 180 -4.36 -1.68 -11.76
CA THR A 180 -3.95 -0.29 -11.94
C THR A 180 -2.74 0.02 -11.05
N GLY A 181 -1.90 0.94 -11.50
CA GLY A 181 -0.76 1.43 -10.75
C GLY A 181 -0.05 2.53 -11.52
N ASN A 182 0.46 3.54 -10.83
CA ASN A 182 1.28 4.58 -11.43
C ASN A 182 2.67 4.59 -10.80
N VAL A 183 3.66 4.11 -11.54
CA VAL A 183 5.05 4.03 -11.08
C VAL A 183 5.94 5.05 -11.80
N LYS A 184 5.35 6.11 -12.34
CA LYS A 184 6.09 7.16 -13.04
C LYS A 184 7.14 7.80 -12.13
N ASP A 185 8.31 8.06 -12.69
CA ASP A 185 9.46 8.68 -12.02
C ASP A 185 9.95 7.92 -10.77
N CYS A 186 9.60 6.65 -10.60
CA CYS A 186 10.09 5.83 -9.49
C CYS A 186 11.55 5.41 -9.66
N ILE A 187 12.21 5.13 -8.54
CA ILE A 187 13.46 4.35 -8.52
C ILE A 187 13.05 2.88 -8.39
N THR A 188 13.46 2.02 -9.31
CA THR A 188 12.96 0.63 -9.42
C THR A 188 14.09 -0.41 -9.47
N GLU A 189 15.27 -0.05 -8.96
CA GLU A 189 16.40 -0.96 -8.93
C GLU A 189 16.07 -2.19 -8.08
N GLN A 190 16.28 -3.40 -8.62
CA GLN A 190 15.95 -4.66 -7.94
C GLN A 190 14.45 -4.80 -7.56
N LEU A 191 13.57 -3.99 -8.13
CA LEU A 191 12.12 -4.12 -7.95
C LEU A 191 11.66 -5.47 -8.50
N GLU A 192 10.97 -6.24 -7.66
CA GLU A 192 10.24 -7.42 -8.08
C GLU A 192 8.77 -7.07 -8.29
N LEU A 193 8.23 -7.42 -9.46
CA LEU A 193 6.80 -7.25 -9.76
C LEU A 193 6.29 -8.45 -10.56
N THR A 194 5.42 -9.24 -9.92
CA THR A 194 4.66 -10.33 -10.53
C THR A 194 3.19 -10.13 -10.22
N ILE A 195 2.38 -10.02 -11.27
CA ILE A 195 0.93 -9.85 -11.19
C ILE A 195 0.27 -11.24 -11.20
N ASP A 196 -0.62 -11.48 -10.25
CA ASP A 196 -1.57 -12.58 -10.30
C ASP A 196 -2.78 -12.16 -11.15
N TYR A 197 -3.01 -12.90 -12.24
CA TYR A 197 -4.06 -12.66 -13.22
C TYR A 197 -5.34 -13.44 -12.93
N SER A 198 -5.52 -13.96 -11.71
CA SER A 198 -6.74 -14.67 -11.29
C SER A 198 -8.01 -13.87 -11.57
N ASP A 199 -7.93 -12.54 -11.46
CA ASP A 199 -9.05 -11.63 -11.64
C ASP A 199 -9.46 -11.46 -13.12
N ILE A 200 -8.80 -12.12 -14.08
CA ILE A 200 -9.28 -12.22 -15.47
C ILE A 200 -10.55 -13.08 -15.55
N PHE A 201 -10.64 -14.13 -14.73
CA PHE A 201 -11.76 -15.07 -14.78
C PHE A 201 -13.01 -14.48 -14.13
N GLY A 202 -14.12 -14.43 -14.87
CA GLY A 202 -15.39 -13.89 -14.37
C GLY A 202 -15.38 -12.38 -14.20
N ASN A 203 -14.39 -11.67 -14.76
CA ASN A 203 -14.36 -10.21 -14.73
C ASN A 203 -15.42 -9.62 -15.66
N GLU A 204 -16.37 -8.88 -15.10
CA GLU A 204 -17.42 -8.21 -15.88
C GLU A 204 -16.88 -7.09 -16.78
N ASP A 205 -15.76 -6.45 -16.39
CA ASP A 205 -15.05 -5.40 -17.15
C ASP A 205 -13.62 -5.83 -17.51
N LEU A 206 -13.52 -6.95 -18.22
CA LEU A 206 -12.23 -7.49 -18.65
C LEU A 206 -11.43 -6.50 -19.51
N ASP A 207 -12.10 -5.72 -20.36
CA ASP A 207 -11.45 -4.74 -21.22
C ASP A 207 -10.81 -3.62 -20.39
N GLY A 208 -11.53 -3.07 -19.40
CA GLY A 208 -10.99 -2.10 -18.46
C GLY A 208 -9.83 -2.66 -17.64
N TYR A 209 -9.97 -3.88 -17.11
CA TYR A 209 -8.93 -4.55 -16.31
C TYR A 209 -7.61 -4.67 -17.08
N ILE A 210 -7.64 -5.23 -18.30
CA ILE A 210 -6.45 -5.44 -19.12
C ILE A 210 -5.86 -4.10 -19.58
N ASN A 211 -6.71 -3.14 -19.96
CA ASN A 211 -6.25 -1.81 -20.37
C ASN A 211 -5.54 -1.06 -19.24
N ASN A 212 -6.02 -1.18 -18.00
CA ASN A 212 -5.36 -0.57 -16.86
C ASN A 212 -3.99 -1.20 -16.58
N ILE A 213 -3.83 -2.52 -16.78
CA ILE A 213 -2.52 -3.18 -16.65
C ILE A 213 -1.56 -2.67 -17.74
N ILE A 214 -2.01 -2.53 -18.98
CA ILE A 214 -1.21 -1.98 -20.08
C ILE A 214 -0.75 -0.55 -19.74
N LYS A 215 -1.67 0.30 -19.25
CA LYS A 215 -1.35 1.67 -18.80
C LYS A 215 -0.34 1.67 -17.66
N MET A 216 -0.50 0.79 -16.68
CA MET A 216 0.45 0.68 -15.57
C MET A 216 1.86 0.35 -16.09
N ILE A 217 1.99 -0.63 -16.99
CA ILE A 217 3.27 -0.99 -17.60
C ILE A 217 3.86 0.22 -18.36
N ASP A 218 3.04 1.04 -19.00
CA ASP A 218 3.50 2.25 -19.68
C ASP A 218 4.10 3.31 -18.74
N THR A 219 3.68 3.32 -17.47
CA THR A 219 4.26 4.23 -16.46
C THR A 219 5.64 3.80 -15.97
N LEU A 220 6.14 2.63 -16.37
CA LEU A 220 7.45 2.14 -15.92
C LEU A 220 8.57 3.14 -16.29
N PRO A 221 9.42 3.52 -15.33
CA PRO A 221 10.54 4.41 -15.57
C PRO A 221 11.64 3.73 -16.40
N ASP A 222 12.56 4.51 -16.97
CA ASP A 222 13.60 3.98 -17.87
C ASP A 222 14.62 3.06 -17.20
N ASN A 223 14.80 3.16 -15.88
CA ASN A 223 15.61 2.22 -15.11
C ASN A 223 14.95 0.83 -14.94
N ALA A 224 13.66 0.69 -15.26
CA ALA A 224 12.90 -0.55 -15.11
C ALA A 224 13.03 -1.50 -16.33
N MET A 225 14.18 -1.56 -16.99
CA MET A 225 14.36 -2.28 -18.26
C MET A 225 13.96 -3.77 -18.22
N ILE A 226 14.22 -4.44 -17.10
CA ILE A 226 13.84 -5.85 -16.91
C ILE A 226 12.32 -5.99 -16.80
N LEU A 227 11.65 -5.12 -16.04
CA LEU A 227 10.19 -5.15 -15.93
C LEU A 227 9.52 -4.80 -17.26
N LYS A 228 10.08 -3.82 -18.00
CA LYS A 228 9.63 -3.47 -19.35
C LYS A 228 9.75 -4.64 -20.34
N SER A 229 10.71 -5.55 -20.19
CA SER A 229 10.81 -6.73 -21.05
C SER A 229 9.94 -7.91 -20.59
N VAL A 230 9.70 -8.06 -19.28
CA VAL A 230 9.02 -9.24 -18.73
C VAL A 230 7.50 -9.07 -18.61
N LEU A 231 7.01 -7.94 -18.13
CA LEU A 231 5.58 -7.76 -17.81
C LEU A 231 4.67 -7.82 -19.03
N PRO A 232 4.96 -7.12 -20.15
CA PRO A 232 4.15 -7.27 -21.37
C PRO A 232 4.07 -8.72 -21.84
N VAL A 233 5.18 -9.46 -21.78
CA VAL A 233 5.27 -10.85 -22.25
C VAL A 233 4.41 -11.76 -21.39
N LYS A 234 4.51 -11.63 -20.06
CA LYS A 234 3.66 -12.37 -19.12
C LYS A 234 2.18 -12.12 -19.37
N LEU A 235 1.78 -10.86 -19.57
CA LEU A 235 0.40 -10.50 -19.89
C LEU A 235 -0.07 -11.15 -21.19
N VAL A 236 0.71 -11.03 -22.28
CA VAL A 236 0.36 -11.61 -23.59
C VAL A 236 0.27 -13.13 -23.51
N MET A 237 1.22 -13.78 -22.83
CA MET A 237 1.18 -15.24 -22.64
C MET A 237 -0.07 -15.67 -21.87
N GLN A 238 -0.43 -14.95 -20.80
CA GLN A 238 -1.64 -15.24 -20.04
C GLN A 238 -2.89 -15.15 -20.92
N LEU A 239 -3.03 -14.06 -21.70
CA LEU A 239 -4.16 -13.89 -22.63
C LEU A 239 -4.24 -15.03 -23.67
N LYS A 240 -3.10 -15.46 -24.22
CA LYS A 240 -3.03 -16.61 -25.15
C LYS A 240 -3.42 -17.93 -24.49
N ILE A 241 -2.91 -18.20 -23.27
CA ILE A 241 -3.22 -19.43 -22.51
C ILE A 241 -4.72 -19.53 -22.23
N LEU A 242 -5.35 -18.40 -21.91
CA LEU A 242 -6.78 -18.34 -21.65
C LEU A 242 -7.64 -18.32 -22.91
N ASN A 243 -7.02 -18.25 -24.10
CA ASN A 243 -7.69 -18.06 -25.38
C ASN A 243 -8.60 -16.82 -25.40
N ILE A 244 -8.15 -15.74 -24.75
CA ILE A 244 -8.85 -14.46 -24.66
C ILE A 244 -8.05 -13.45 -25.47
N VAL A 245 -8.36 -13.38 -26.77
CA VAL A 245 -7.77 -12.40 -27.68
C VAL A 245 -8.91 -11.58 -28.29
N ASN A 246 -8.87 -10.27 -28.08
CA ASN A 246 -9.81 -9.31 -28.66
C ASN A 246 -9.03 -8.23 -29.42
N LYS A 247 -9.61 -7.73 -30.52
CA LYS A 247 -9.11 -6.61 -31.31
C LYS A 247 -8.82 -5.38 -30.45
N ASN A 248 -9.65 -5.10 -29.44
CA ASN A 248 -9.42 -4.00 -28.50
C ASN A 248 -8.08 -4.13 -27.75
N PHE A 249 -7.73 -5.34 -27.31
CA PHE A 249 -6.46 -5.59 -26.59
C PHE A 249 -5.27 -5.39 -27.51
N ILE A 250 -5.36 -5.91 -28.74
CA ILE A 250 -4.32 -5.74 -29.75
C ILE A 250 -4.11 -4.26 -30.06
N GLU A 251 -5.19 -3.49 -30.28
CA GLU A 251 -5.08 -2.06 -30.57
C GLU A 251 -4.49 -1.26 -29.40
N ASN A 252 -4.88 -1.55 -28.17
CA ASN A 252 -4.31 -0.89 -26.99
C ASN A 252 -2.84 -1.26 -26.80
N MET A 253 -2.49 -2.54 -26.96
CA MET A 253 -1.09 -2.98 -26.94
C MET A 253 -0.28 -2.40 -28.10
N LYS A 254 -0.85 -2.20 -29.30
CA LYS A 254 -0.16 -1.50 -30.41
C LYS A 254 0.20 -0.06 -30.01
N LYS A 255 -0.68 0.65 -29.30
CA LYS A 255 -0.41 2.04 -28.86
C LYS A 255 0.77 2.12 -27.88
N THR A 256 0.88 1.14 -26.97
CA THR A 256 1.87 1.16 -25.88
C THR A 256 3.15 0.35 -26.17
N PHE A 257 3.05 -0.77 -26.87
CA PHE A 257 4.14 -1.73 -27.05
C PHE A 257 4.75 -1.74 -28.47
N SER A 258 4.36 -0.81 -29.34
CA SER A 258 4.92 -0.68 -30.71
C SER A 258 6.29 0.02 -30.77
N HIS A 259 6.78 0.55 -29.66
CA HIS A 259 8.08 1.22 -29.57
C HIS A 259 9.06 0.44 -28.68
N CYS A 260 10.33 0.85 -28.72
CA CYS A 260 11.33 0.32 -27.81
C CYS A 260 11.00 0.67 -26.34
N PRO A 261 11.35 -0.21 -25.37
CA PRO A 261 12.02 -1.50 -25.57
C PRO A 261 11.09 -2.65 -25.96
N TYR A 262 9.78 -2.49 -25.83
CA TYR A 262 8.76 -3.55 -25.96
C TYR A 262 8.79 -4.27 -27.31
N ILE A 263 8.86 -3.51 -28.42
CA ILE A 263 8.78 -4.05 -29.78
C ILE A 263 9.93 -4.99 -30.17
N LYS A 264 11.03 -4.99 -29.39
CA LYS A 264 12.17 -5.89 -29.62
C LYS A 264 11.86 -7.33 -29.22
N ASP A 265 10.85 -7.55 -28.39
CA ASP A 265 10.45 -8.90 -27.99
C ASP A 265 9.60 -9.58 -29.09
N PRO A 266 9.98 -10.78 -29.56
CA PRO A 266 9.28 -11.46 -30.65
C PRO A 266 7.85 -11.91 -30.28
N ILE A 267 7.58 -12.19 -29.00
CA ILE A 267 6.23 -12.56 -28.52
C ILE A 267 5.32 -11.34 -28.61
N ILE A 268 5.81 -10.18 -28.17
CA ILE A 268 5.06 -8.91 -28.28
C ILE A 268 4.84 -8.55 -29.74
N ARG A 269 5.91 -8.53 -30.54
CA ARG A 269 5.83 -8.19 -31.97
C ARG A 269 4.85 -9.09 -32.71
N SER A 270 4.93 -10.41 -32.51
CA SER A 270 4.03 -11.37 -33.18
C SER A 270 2.57 -11.20 -32.73
N TYR A 271 2.32 -10.92 -31.45
CA TYR A 271 0.97 -10.75 -30.93
C TYR A 271 0.29 -9.49 -31.44
N ILE A 272 1.00 -8.36 -31.45
CA ILE A 272 0.37 -7.11 -31.90
C ILE A 272 0.21 -7.07 -33.43
N HIS A 273 0.99 -7.83 -34.22
CA HIS A 273 0.85 -7.91 -35.68
C HIS A 273 0.14 -9.19 -36.17
N SER A 274 -0.46 -9.98 -35.28
CA SER A 274 -1.19 -11.19 -35.69
C SER A 274 -2.45 -10.79 -36.48
N GLY A 275 -2.40 -10.93 -37.81
CA GLY A 275 -3.46 -10.50 -38.74
C GLY A 275 -2.98 -9.70 -39.95
N GLU A 276 -1.68 -9.37 -40.05
CA GLU A 276 -1.08 -8.69 -41.21
C GLU A 276 -0.40 -9.65 -42.21
N GLY A 277 -0.86 -10.91 -42.28
CA GLY A 277 -0.33 -11.96 -43.17
C GLY A 277 -1.43 -12.73 -43.90
#